data_AF-A0A4Q4VBR2-F1
#
_entry.id   AF-A0A4Q4VBR2-F1
#
_cell.length_a   1.000
_cell.length_b   1.000
_cell.length_c   1.000
_cell.angle_alpha   90.00
_cell.angle_beta   90.00
_cell.angle_gamma   90.00
#
_symmetry.space_group_name_H-M   'P 1'
#
loop_
_entity.id
_entity.type
_entity.pdbx_description
1 polymer ?
#
loop_
_entity_poly.entity_id
_entity_poly.type
_entity_poly.pdbx_seq_one_letter_code
_entity_poly.pdbx_strand_id
1 'polypeptide(L)'
;MSVKIERDTVRKTTEAASDVARDAVRDLALPGTSGKHPIAEAIGTAITGGKSNAGTRGYLMWYINQLEKNPLRVKMLTSGTLAGLQEFLASWLAKDRNKHGNYFTSRVPKMAVYGALVSAPLGHFLIWVLQKTFKNRVSLRAKILQILVSNLIVAPIQNSVYLIAMALIAGARTYHQVRATVRVGFWKVMKVSWISSPLCLAFAQQFLPESTWMVFFNVVGFIIGTYINTVTKKKRLAALRKKHFGDSRPGPMPPRPEDYPPLGPNPQY
;
A
#
# COMPACT_ATOMS: atom_id res chain seq x y z
N MET A 1 35.00 -4.74 -42.37
CA MET A 1 34.77 -3.30 -42.09
C MET A 1 33.34 -2.83 -42.37
N SER A 2 32.54 -3.49 -43.23
CA SER A 2 31.19 -3.05 -43.61
C SER A 2 30.14 -3.01 -42.48
N VAL A 3 30.12 -4.02 -41.59
CA VAL A 3 29.10 -4.18 -40.54
C VAL A 3 29.15 -3.11 -39.44
N LYS A 4 30.31 -2.44 -39.27
CA LYS A 4 30.47 -1.39 -38.25
C LYS A 4 29.92 -0.05 -38.73
N ILE A 5 30.13 0.26 -40.02
CA ILE A 5 29.61 1.46 -40.68
C ILE A 5 28.09 1.40 -40.79
N GLU A 6 27.53 0.22 -41.08
CA GLU A 6 26.07 0.02 -41.15
C GLU A 6 25.39 0.17 -39.78
N ARG A 7 26.01 -0.34 -38.70
CA ARG A 7 25.50 -0.15 -37.32
C ARG A 7 25.61 1.29 -36.84
N ASP A 8 26.70 1.98 -37.15
CA ASP A 8 26.88 3.39 -36.76
C ASP A 8 25.98 4.32 -37.59
N THR A 9 25.68 3.97 -38.84
CA THR A 9 24.74 4.69 -39.71
C THR A 9 23.29 4.45 -39.26
N VAL A 10 22.89 3.21 -38.99
CA VAL A 10 21.57 2.89 -38.43
C VAL A 10 21.37 3.56 -37.07
N ARG A 11 22.40 3.57 -36.21
CA ARG A 11 22.33 4.22 -34.90
C ARG A 11 22.19 5.74 -35.02
N LYS A 12 23.01 6.41 -35.86
CA LYS A 12 22.88 7.85 -36.11
C LYS A 12 21.55 8.22 -36.77
N THR A 13 21.02 7.39 -37.66
CA THR A 13 19.73 7.60 -38.33
C THR A 13 18.56 7.39 -37.36
N THR A 14 18.67 6.44 -36.43
CA THR A 14 17.68 6.19 -35.38
C THR A 14 17.71 7.30 -34.31
N GLU A 15 18.89 7.79 -33.96
CA GLU A 15 19.07 8.92 -33.04
C GLU A 15 18.52 10.23 -33.67
N ALA A 16 18.85 10.52 -34.93
CA ALA A 16 18.31 11.68 -35.67
C ALA A 16 16.78 11.60 -35.90
N ALA A 17 16.25 10.42 -36.24
CA ALA A 17 14.80 10.22 -36.36
C ALA A 17 14.09 10.35 -35.00
N SER A 18 14.75 9.98 -33.90
CA SER A 18 14.22 10.18 -32.55
C SER A 18 14.21 11.64 -32.13
N ASP A 19 15.19 12.45 -32.56
CA ASP A 19 15.27 13.88 -32.26
C ASP A 19 14.27 14.69 -33.09
N VAL A 20 14.08 14.35 -34.36
CA VAL A 20 13.03 14.94 -35.21
C VAL A 20 11.63 14.57 -34.71
N ALA A 21 11.43 13.34 -34.25
CA ALA A 21 10.16 12.92 -33.62
C ALA A 21 9.93 13.60 -32.25
N ARG A 22 10.99 13.90 -31.48
CA ARG A 22 10.90 14.66 -30.22
C ARG A 22 10.47 16.10 -30.48
N ASP A 23 11.05 16.76 -31.48
CA ASP A 23 10.68 18.13 -31.84
C ASP A 23 9.26 18.22 -32.42
N ALA A 24 8.84 17.23 -33.21
CA ALA A 24 7.46 17.15 -33.72
C ALA A 24 6.42 16.89 -32.62
N VAL A 25 6.76 16.12 -31.58
CA VAL A 25 5.87 15.82 -30.44
C VAL A 25 5.79 16.98 -29.43
N ARG A 26 6.80 17.84 -29.39
CA ARG A 26 6.84 19.03 -28.53
C ARG A 26 5.78 20.08 -28.91
N ASP A 27 5.43 20.17 -30.18
CA ASP A 27 4.45 21.14 -30.71
C ASP A 27 3.00 20.62 -30.72
N LEU A 28 2.79 19.33 -30.49
CA LEU A 28 1.45 18.73 -30.37
C LEU A 28 0.82 19.01 -28.99
N ALA A 29 -0.48 19.29 -28.97
CA ALA A 29 -1.24 19.38 -27.72
C ALA A 29 -1.22 18.02 -27.00
N LEU A 30 -0.85 18.01 -25.72
CA LEU A 30 -0.80 16.78 -24.93
C LEU A 30 -2.22 16.23 -24.74
N PRO A 31 -2.49 14.93 -25.03
CA PRO A 31 -3.79 14.34 -24.80
C PRO A 31 -4.18 14.47 -23.31
N GLY A 32 -5.32 15.14 -23.04
CA GLY A 32 -5.82 15.37 -21.68
C GLY A 32 -5.57 16.78 -21.10
N THR A 33 -4.81 17.65 -21.77
CA THR A 33 -4.62 19.06 -21.38
C THR A 33 -5.58 19.98 -22.14
N SER A 34 -6.89 19.73 -22.02
CA SER A 34 -7.94 20.50 -22.72
C SER A 34 -8.16 21.92 -22.14
N GLY A 35 -7.37 22.38 -21.17
CA GLY A 35 -7.58 23.66 -20.46
C GLY A 35 -8.82 23.72 -19.57
N LYS A 36 -9.68 22.68 -19.58
CA LYS A 36 -10.93 22.61 -18.80
C LYS A 36 -10.71 22.36 -17.29
N HIS A 37 -9.53 21.89 -16.90
CA HIS A 37 -9.19 21.57 -15.51
C HIS A 37 -7.78 22.06 -15.13
N PRO A 38 -7.61 23.36 -14.82
CA PRO A 38 -6.30 23.99 -14.63
C PRO A 38 -5.50 23.40 -13.46
N ILE A 39 -6.16 22.93 -12.40
CA ILE A 39 -5.49 22.28 -11.26
C ILE A 39 -4.97 20.89 -11.65
N ALA A 40 -5.79 20.10 -12.35
CA ALA A 40 -5.37 18.77 -12.80
C ALA A 40 -4.24 18.86 -13.83
N GLU A 41 -4.26 19.91 -14.67
CA GLU A 41 -3.21 20.21 -15.63
C GLU A 41 -1.91 20.67 -14.95
N ALA A 42 -1.99 21.51 -13.92
CA ALA A 42 -0.82 21.94 -13.14
C ALA A 42 -0.19 20.76 -12.39
N ILE A 43 -1.00 19.93 -11.73
CA ILE A 43 -0.53 18.72 -11.05
C ILE A 43 0.03 17.72 -12.06
N GLY A 44 -0.67 17.49 -13.17
CA GLY A 44 -0.22 16.62 -14.25
C GLY A 44 1.11 17.08 -14.84
N THR A 45 1.26 18.39 -15.06
CA THR A 45 2.50 19.02 -15.54
C THR A 45 3.62 18.92 -14.52
N ALA A 46 3.35 19.12 -13.22
CA ALA A 46 4.36 18.97 -12.18
C ALA A 46 4.87 17.51 -12.06
N ILE A 47 3.97 16.53 -12.21
CA ILE A 47 4.31 15.10 -12.10
C ILE A 47 5.03 14.60 -13.37
N THR A 48 4.61 15.06 -14.54
CA THR A 48 5.13 14.57 -15.83
C THR A 48 6.23 15.46 -16.42
N GLY A 49 6.37 16.69 -15.94
CA GLY A 49 7.17 17.78 -16.52
C GLY A 49 6.51 18.50 -17.70
N GLY A 50 5.27 18.15 -18.06
CA GLY A 50 4.51 18.80 -19.12
C GLY A 50 5.19 18.73 -20.50
N LYS A 51 4.96 19.74 -21.34
CA LYS A 51 5.53 19.82 -22.70
C LYS A 51 7.06 19.84 -22.75
N SER A 52 7.72 20.30 -21.67
CA SER A 52 9.19 20.28 -21.58
C SER A 52 9.76 18.85 -21.52
N ASN A 53 8.93 17.88 -21.12
CA ASN A 53 9.26 16.46 -21.14
C ASN A 53 8.53 15.69 -22.26
N ALA A 54 7.84 16.38 -23.18
CA ALA A 54 7.27 15.74 -24.35
C ALA A 54 8.42 15.21 -25.23
N GLY A 55 8.58 13.89 -25.28
CA GLY A 55 9.69 13.22 -25.99
C GLY A 55 10.91 12.84 -25.15
N THR A 56 11.03 13.31 -23.90
CA THR A 56 11.99 12.76 -22.92
C THR A 56 11.35 11.64 -22.10
N ARG A 57 12.16 10.72 -21.55
CA ARG A 57 11.65 9.68 -20.64
C ARG A 57 11.24 10.35 -19.31
N GLY A 58 10.00 10.83 -19.21
CA GLY A 58 9.46 11.44 -17.98
C GLY A 58 9.60 10.54 -16.75
N TYR A 59 9.41 11.07 -15.54
CA TYR A 59 9.66 10.36 -14.27
C TYR A 59 8.95 9.00 -14.16
N LEU A 60 7.72 8.91 -14.67
CA LEU A 60 6.97 7.65 -14.75
C LEU A 60 7.70 6.62 -15.63
N MET A 61 8.21 7.06 -16.77
CA MET A 61 8.95 6.20 -17.70
C MET A 61 10.32 5.82 -17.13
N TRP A 62 10.98 6.74 -16.42
CA TRP A 62 12.19 6.42 -15.65
C TRP A 62 11.91 5.36 -14.59
N TYR A 63 10.80 5.49 -13.84
CA TYR A 63 10.39 4.52 -12.83
C TYR A 63 10.08 3.15 -13.45
N ILE A 64 9.32 3.10 -14.54
CA ILE A 64 9.03 1.86 -15.28
C ILE A 64 10.33 1.21 -15.78
N ASN A 65 11.22 2.00 -16.38
CA ASN A 65 12.52 1.53 -16.85
C ASN A 65 13.39 1.01 -15.67
N GLN A 66 13.30 1.60 -14.48
CA GLN A 66 13.99 1.06 -13.31
C GLN A 66 13.32 -0.20 -12.73
N LEU A 67 12.00 -0.31 -12.81
CA LEU A 67 11.28 -1.55 -12.49
C LEU A 67 11.71 -2.69 -13.40
N GLU A 68 12.00 -2.43 -14.67
CA GLU A 68 12.48 -3.46 -15.60
C GLU A 68 13.94 -3.85 -15.34
N LYS A 69 14.82 -2.86 -15.14
CA LYS A 69 16.26 -3.10 -14.92
C LYS A 69 16.59 -3.66 -13.55
N ASN A 70 15.91 -3.17 -12.52
CA ASN A 70 16.19 -3.48 -11.11
C ASN A 70 14.90 -3.82 -10.35
N PRO A 71 14.14 -4.84 -10.79
CA PRO A 71 12.78 -5.09 -10.33
C PRO A 71 12.68 -5.31 -8.82
N LEU A 72 13.61 -6.04 -8.22
CA LEU A 72 13.58 -6.30 -6.80
C LEU A 72 13.85 -5.02 -6.00
N ARG A 73 14.92 -4.29 -6.31
CA ARG A 73 15.32 -3.07 -5.59
C ARG A 73 14.22 -2.01 -5.63
N VAL A 74 13.64 -1.77 -6.81
CA VAL A 74 12.58 -0.78 -6.95
C VAL A 74 11.33 -1.22 -6.19
N LYS A 75 10.93 -2.49 -6.27
CA LYS A 75 9.80 -3.01 -5.48
C LYS A 75 10.03 -2.87 -3.97
N MET A 76 11.26 -3.11 -3.49
CA MET A 76 11.61 -2.93 -2.08
C MET A 76 11.48 -1.46 -1.66
N LEU A 77 12.06 -0.53 -2.41
CA LEU A 77 11.95 0.90 -2.13
C LEU A 77 10.49 1.36 -2.15
N THR A 78 9.76 1.07 -3.22
CA THR A 78 8.35 1.46 -3.35
C THR A 78 7.49 0.84 -2.25
N SER A 79 7.63 -0.46 -1.97
CA SER A 79 6.82 -1.11 -0.93
C SER A 79 7.13 -0.59 0.45
N GLY A 80 8.40 -0.33 0.78
CA GLY A 80 8.78 0.25 2.07
C GLY A 80 8.25 1.68 2.24
N THR A 81 8.40 2.53 1.22
CA THR A 81 7.88 3.90 1.24
C THR A 81 6.36 3.91 1.41
N LEU A 82 5.64 3.11 0.61
CA LEU A 82 4.19 3.03 0.69
C LEU A 82 3.73 2.48 2.04
N ALA A 83 4.33 1.41 2.56
CA ALA A 83 3.95 0.84 3.85
C ALA A 83 4.18 1.80 5.02
N GLY A 84 5.31 2.51 5.03
CA GLY A 84 5.59 3.56 6.02
C GLY A 84 4.57 4.70 5.93
N LEU A 85 4.31 5.19 4.72
CA LEU A 85 3.36 6.27 4.49
C LEU A 85 1.91 5.87 4.84
N GLN A 86 1.52 4.63 4.55
CA GLN A 86 0.22 4.07 4.96
C GLN A 86 0.07 4.09 6.47
N GLU A 87 1.09 3.65 7.23
CA GLU A 87 1.04 3.66 8.69
C GLU A 87 1.03 5.07 9.27
N PHE A 88 1.77 6.00 8.65
CA PHE A 88 1.75 7.41 9.04
C PHE A 88 0.37 8.04 8.83
N LEU A 89 -0.18 7.95 7.61
CA LEU A 89 -1.50 8.48 7.29
C LEU A 89 -2.60 7.82 8.13
N ALA A 90 -2.53 6.50 8.33
CA ALA A 90 -3.49 5.81 9.17
C ALA A 90 -3.42 6.28 10.63
N SER A 91 -2.22 6.57 11.14
CA SER A 91 -2.06 7.13 12.50
C SER A 91 -2.64 8.53 12.60
N TRP A 92 -2.40 9.37 11.59
CA TRP A 92 -2.97 10.71 11.51
C TRP A 92 -4.51 10.70 11.43
N LEU A 93 -5.08 9.91 10.51
CA LEU A 93 -6.54 9.80 10.31
C LEU A 93 -7.26 9.14 11.49
N ALA A 94 -6.60 8.22 12.21
CA ALA A 94 -7.14 7.59 13.40
C ALA A 94 -6.97 8.46 14.67
N LYS A 95 -6.24 9.57 14.59
CA LYS A 95 -5.79 10.37 15.74
C LYS A 95 -5.02 9.51 16.76
N ASP A 96 -4.25 8.54 16.28
CA ASP A 96 -3.40 7.63 17.06
C ASP A 96 -2.06 8.33 17.34
N ARG A 97 -2.00 9.09 18.44
CA ARG A 97 -0.83 9.87 18.85
C ARG A 97 0.14 9.03 19.66
N ASN A 98 1.43 9.23 19.46
CA ASN A 98 2.47 8.68 20.31
C ASN A 98 2.50 9.42 21.67
N LYS A 99 3.29 8.92 22.64
CA LYS A 99 3.46 9.51 23.98
C LYS A 99 3.83 11.00 23.97
N HIS A 100 4.50 11.46 22.91
CA HIS A 100 4.94 12.84 22.71
C HIS A 100 3.97 13.68 21.85
N GLY A 101 2.75 13.21 21.57
CA GLY A 101 1.74 13.95 20.81
C GLY A 101 1.84 13.86 19.28
N ASN A 102 2.94 13.33 18.74
CA ASN A 102 3.18 13.21 17.29
C ASN A 102 2.51 11.96 16.67
N TYR A 103 2.19 12.03 15.38
CA TYR A 103 1.63 10.90 14.60
C TYR A 103 2.70 9.97 14.02
N PHE A 104 3.97 10.37 14.08
CA PHE A 104 5.10 9.51 13.76
C PHE A 104 5.33 8.52 14.91
N THR A 105 4.61 7.40 14.88
CA THR A 105 4.72 6.34 15.87
C THR A 105 5.90 5.42 15.57
N SER A 106 6.35 4.65 16.56
CA SER A 106 7.39 3.62 16.34
C SER A 106 6.99 2.51 15.36
N ARG A 107 5.73 2.50 14.89
CA ARG A 107 5.25 1.57 13.86
C ARG A 107 5.57 2.02 12.45
N VAL A 108 5.67 3.32 12.19
CA VAL A 108 5.98 3.87 10.86
C VAL A 108 7.30 3.31 10.30
N PRO A 109 8.45 3.43 10.99
CA PRO A 109 9.70 2.86 10.49
C PRO A 109 9.66 1.33 10.42
N LYS A 110 8.97 0.65 11.34
CA LYS A 110 8.82 -0.82 11.32
C LYS A 110 8.03 -1.29 10.09
N MET A 111 6.99 -0.55 9.72
CA MET A 111 6.17 -0.83 8.54
C MET A 111 6.96 -0.56 7.25
N ALA A 112 7.77 0.49 7.22
CA ALA A 112 8.67 0.73 6.09
C ALA A 112 9.69 -0.40 5.91
N VAL A 113 10.32 -0.85 6.99
CA VAL A 113 11.24 -1.99 6.98
C VAL A 113 10.53 -3.28 6.55
N TYR A 114 9.32 -3.53 7.07
CA TYR A 114 8.51 -4.67 6.65
C TYR A 114 8.21 -4.64 5.14
N GLY A 115 7.76 -3.49 4.62
CA GLY A 115 7.48 -3.33 3.19
C GLY A 115 8.71 -3.61 2.33
N ALA A 116 9.85 -3.02 2.71
CA ALA A 116 11.09 -3.12 1.95
C ALA A 116 11.76 -4.49 2.04
N LEU A 117 11.88 -5.07 3.23
CA LEU A 117 12.74 -6.24 3.46
C LEU A 117 11.97 -7.55 3.56
N VAL A 118 10.65 -7.51 3.79
CA VAL A 118 9.84 -8.73 3.96
C VAL A 118 8.80 -8.83 2.84
N SER A 119 7.90 -7.85 2.73
CA SER A 119 6.75 -7.90 1.81
C SER A 119 7.19 -7.97 0.35
N ALA A 120 8.03 -7.03 -0.10
CA ALA A 120 8.46 -6.96 -1.49
C ALA A 120 9.33 -8.17 -1.92
N PRO A 121 10.36 -8.60 -1.18
CA PRO A 121 11.15 -9.77 -1.54
C PRO A 121 10.33 -11.06 -1.56
N LEU A 122 9.46 -11.27 -0.56
CA LEU A 122 8.57 -12.43 -0.53
C LEU A 122 7.64 -12.45 -1.73
N GLY A 123 6.97 -11.33 -2.02
CA GLY A 123 6.07 -11.24 -3.16
C GLY A 123 6.79 -11.43 -4.50
N HIS A 124 7.98 -10.84 -4.64
CA HIS A 124 8.81 -11.04 -5.83
C HIS A 124 9.17 -12.52 -6.03
N PHE A 125 9.62 -13.19 -4.97
CA PHE A 125 9.99 -14.59 -5.01
C PHE A 125 8.81 -15.52 -5.33
N LEU A 126 7.67 -15.36 -4.65
CA LEU A 126 6.49 -16.21 -4.88
C LEU A 126 5.94 -16.08 -6.29
N ILE A 127 5.89 -14.85 -6.83
CA ILE A 127 5.48 -14.63 -8.21
C ILE A 127 6.52 -15.19 -9.19
N TRP A 128 7.81 -15.05 -8.90
CA TRP A 128 8.86 -15.68 -9.72
C TRP A 128 8.71 -17.20 -9.77
N VAL A 129 8.46 -17.87 -8.62
CA VAL A 129 8.17 -19.31 -8.56
C VAL A 129 6.94 -19.65 -9.40
N LEU A 130 5.85 -18.90 -9.24
CA LEU A 130 4.62 -19.11 -10.01
C LEU A 130 4.87 -18.98 -11.53
N GLN A 131 5.56 -17.93 -11.96
CA GLN A 131 5.88 -17.72 -13.37
C GLN A 131 6.82 -18.81 -13.91
N LYS A 132 7.75 -19.30 -13.10
CA LYS A 132 8.65 -20.40 -13.45
C LYS A 132 7.89 -21.72 -13.66
N THR A 133 6.92 -22.03 -12.79
CA THR A 133 6.09 -23.24 -12.87
C THR A 133 5.19 -23.26 -14.10
N PHE A 134 4.67 -22.10 -14.51
CA PHE A 134 3.80 -21.96 -15.68
C PHE A 134 4.55 -21.53 -16.96
N LYS A 135 5.89 -21.56 -16.94
CA LYS A 135 6.71 -21.21 -18.10
C LYS A 135 6.33 -22.08 -19.30
N ASN A 136 6.19 -21.46 -20.48
CA ASN A 136 5.79 -22.09 -21.74
C ASN A 136 4.35 -22.66 -21.76
N ARG A 137 3.50 -22.35 -20.79
CA ARG A 137 2.09 -22.77 -20.77
C ARG A 137 1.19 -21.63 -21.23
N VAL A 138 0.92 -21.56 -22.54
CA VAL A 138 0.15 -20.45 -23.16
C VAL A 138 -1.36 -20.68 -23.28
N SER A 139 -1.83 -21.90 -22.98
CA SER A 139 -3.25 -22.25 -23.13
C SER A 139 -4.16 -21.46 -22.18
N LEU A 140 -5.41 -21.22 -22.58
CA LEU A 140 -6.41 -20.55 -21.73
C LEU A 140 -6.58 -21.28 -20.39
N ARG A 141 -6.59 -22.62 -20.42
CA ARG A 141 -6.64 -23.47 -19.22
C ARG A 141 -5.45 -23.22 -18.29
N ALA A 142 -4.24 -23.09 -18.85
CA ALA A 142 -3.05 -22.79 -18.06
C ALA A 142 -3.08 -21.39 -17.44
N LYS A 143 -3.55 -20.38 -18.18
CA LYS A 143 -3.72 -19.02 -17.64
C LYS A 143 -4.73 -18.98 -16.49
N ILE A 144 -5.88 -19.66 -16.63
CA ILE A 144 -6.88 -19.78 -15.56
C ILE A 144 -6.27 -20.49 -14.35
N LEU A 145 -5.59 -21.62 -14.55
CA LEU A 145 -4.96 -22.36 -13.47
C LEU A 145 -3.87 -21.53 -12.77
N GLN A 146 -3.10 -20.75 -13.51
CA GLN A 146 -2.10 -19.84 -12.96
C GLN A 146 -2.73 -18.78 -12.04
N ILE A 147 -3.85 -18.19 -12.46
CA ILE A 147 -4.61 -17.22 -11.64
C ILE A 147 -5.16 -17.90 -10.38
N LEU A 148 -5.69 -19.13 -10.49
CA LEU A 148 -6.19 -19.88 -9.33
C LEU A 148 -5.08 -20.20 -8.33
N VAL A 149 -3.92 -20.69 -8.80
CA VAL A 149 -2.74 -20.94 -7.95
C VAL A 149 -2.26 -19.65 -7.30
N SER A 150 -2.24 -18.53 -8.03
CA SER A 150 -1.90 -17.23 -7.45
C SER A 150 -2.86 -16.85 -6.32
N ASN A 151 -4.17 -17.05 -6.49
CA ASN A 151 -5.17 -16.64 -5.50
C ASN A 151 -5.31 -17.62 -4.33
N LEU A 152 -5.02 -18.90 -4.52
CA LEU A 152 -5.24 -19.96 -3.52
C LEU A 152 -3.95 -20.38 -2.79
N ILE A 153 -2.77 -20.00 -3.31
CA ILE A 153 -1.48 -20.33 -2.68
C ILE A 153 -0.69 -19.06 -2.38
N VAL A 154 -0.39 -18.25 -3.41
CA VAL A 154 0.46 -17.06 -3.24
C VAL A 154 -0.20 -16.03 -2.33
N ALA A 155 -1.46 -15.66 -2.59
CA ALA A 155 -2.17 -14.66 -1.80
C ALA A 155 -2.35 -15.08 -0.31
N PRO A 156 -2.75 -16.32 0.03
CA PRO A 156 -2.79 -16.79 1.42
C PRO A 156 -1.46 -16.70 2.16
N ILE A 157 -0.34 -17.04 1.50
CA ILE A 157 0.99 -16.94 2.11
C ILE A 157 1.32 -15.47 2.41
N GLN A 158 1.14 -14.58 1.42
CA GLN A 158 1.40 -13.15 1.60
C GLN A 158 0.53 -12.54 2.69
N ASN A 159 -0.77 -12.85 2.71
CA ASN A 159 -1.71 -12.33 3.69
C ASN A 159 -1.42 -12.86 5.11
N SER A 160 -0.96 -14.10 5.23
CA SER A 160 -0.55 -14.67 6.52
C SER A 160 0.69 -13.98 7.06
N VAL A 161 1.73 -13.80 6.22
CA VAL A 161 2.95 -13.08 6.60
C VAL A 161 2.65 -11.64 6.98
N TYR A 162 1.76 -10.97 6.23
CA TYR A 162 1.28 -9.63 6.57
C TYR A 162 0.64 -9.58 7.95
N LEU A 163 -0.29 -10.49 8.26
CA LEU A 163 -0.97 -10.52 9.56
C LEU A 163 -0.03 -10.84 10.72
N ILE A 164 0.95 -11.72 10.49
CA ILE A 164 2.01 -12.02 11.46
C ILE A 164 2.84 -10.76 11.73
N ALA A 165 3.33 -10.09 10.68
CA ALA A 165 4.10 -8.86 10.81
C ALA A 165 3.30 -7.76 11.51
N MET A 166 2.02 -7.60 11.15
CA MET A 166 1.10 -6.67 11.81
C MET A 166 0.95 -6.95 13.31
N ALA A 167 0.82 -8.22 13.70
CA ALA A 167 0.73 -8.60 15.11
C ALA A 167 2.02 -8.24 15.86
N LEU A 168 3.18 -8.56 15.30
CA LEU A 168 4.49 -8.27 15.90
C LEU A 168 4.75 -6.76 16.02
N ILE A 169 4.44 -5.99 14.97
CA ILE A 169 4.56 -4.52 14.96
C ILE A 169 3.58 -3.87 15.95
N ALA A 170 2.39 -4.45 16.11
CA ALA A 170 1.42 -4.02 17.10
C ALA A 170 1.85 -4.30 18.55
N GLY A 171 2.85 -5.17 18.75
CA GLY A 171 3.47 -5.49 20.04
C GLY A 171 3.19 -6.90 20.55
N ALA A 172 2.63 -7.81 19.73
CA ALA A 172 2.44 -9.20 20.13
C ALA A 172 3.81 -9.85 20.46
N ARG A 173 3.88 -10.52 21.60
CA ARG A 173 5.11 -11.19 22.09
C ARG A 173 4.98 -12.71 22.17
N THR A 174 3.76 -13.24 22.13
CA THR A 174 3.52 -14.68 22.27
C THR A 174 2.90 -15.29 21.02
N TYR A 175 3.16 -16.58 20.79
CA TYR A 175 2.56 -17.33 19.69
C TYR A 175 1.03 -17.25 19.70
N HIS A 176 0.40 -17.34 20.87
CA HIS A 176 -1.06 -17.26 21.01
C HIS A 176 -1.63 -15.92 20.51
N GLN A 177 -0.97 -14.79 20.79
CA GLN A 177 -1.39 -13.46 20.33
C GLN A 177 -1.27 -13.31 18.82
N VAL A 178 -0.18 -13.83 18.24
CA VAL A 178 0.02 -13.82 16.78
C VAL A 178 -1.01 -14.72 16.11
N ARG A 179 -1.18 -15.95 16.59
CA ARG A 179 -2.16 -16.91 16.06
C ARG A 179 -3.59 -16.37 16.14
N ALA A 180 -3.97 -15.70 17.23
CA ALA A 180 -5.27 -15.07 17.36
C ALA A 180 -5.48 -13.98 16.30
N THR A 181 -4.47 -13.14 16.08
CA THR A 181 -4.51 -12.08 15.05
C THR A 181 -4.67 -12.65 13.66
N VAL A 182 -3.88 -13.68 13.31
CA VAL A 182 -3.98 -14.37 12.02
C VAL A 182 -5.36 -15.01 11.87
N ARG A 183 -5.83 -15.79 12.85
CA ARG A 183 -7.13 -16.48 12.77
C ARG A 183 -8.30 -15.51 12.58
N VAL A 184 -8.29 -14.37 13.27
CA VAL A 184 -9.37 -13.37 13.21
C VAL A 184 -9.28 -12.49 11.96
N GLY A 185 -8.05 -12.21 11.49
CA GLY A 185 -7.79 -11.32 10.36
C GLY A 185 -7.81 -12.00 9.00
N PHE A 186 -7.42 -13.29 8.92
CA PHE A 186 -7.12 -13.97 7.66
C PHE A 186 -8.27 -13.91 6.68
N TRP A 187 -9.46 -14.39 7.06
CA TRP A 187 -10.61 -14.40 6.17
C TRP A 187 -11.11 -13.00 5.80
N LYS A 188 -10.90 -12.00 6.66
CA LYS A 188 -11.26 -10.61 6.35
C LYS A 188 -10.36 -10.05 5.26
N VAL A 189 -9.05 -10.25 5.39
CA VAL A 189 -8.06 -9.83 4.40
C VAL A 189 -8.25 -10.59 3.08
N MET A 190 -8.48 -11.90 3.13
CA MET A 190 -8.74 -12.72 1.95
C MET A 190 -9.97 -12.24 1.17
N LYS A 191 -11.10 -12.00 1.84
CA LYS A 191 -12.33 -11.49 1.18
C LYS A 191 -12.10 -10.14 0.50
N VAL A 192 -11.42 -9.22 1.17
CA VAL A 192 -11.07 -7.93 0.56
C VAL A 192 -10.20 -8.15 -0.67
N SER A 193 -9.18 -9.00 -0.58
CA SER A 193 -8.28 -9.31 -1.70
C SER A 193 -9.04 -9.92 -2.88
N TRP A 194 -9.92 -10.88 -2.65
CA TRP A 194 -10.67 -11.57 -3.70
C TRP A 194 -11.73 -10.70 -4.38
N ILE A 195 -12.25 -9.68 -3.70
CA ILE A 195 -13.19 -8.73 -4.31
C ILE A 195 -12.44 -7.61 -5.03
N SER A 196 -11.43 -7.03 -4.38
CA SER A 196 -10.70 -5.89 -4.93
C SER A 196 -9.83 -6.27 -6.12
N SER A 197 -9.13 -7.41 -6.09
CA SER A 197 -8.16 -7.75 -7.15
C SER A 197 -8.81 -7.91 -8.53
N PRO A 198 -9.93 -8.66 -8.69
CA PRO A 198 -10.59 -8.79 -9.99
C PRO A 198 -11.19 -7.47 -10.47
N LEU A 199 -11.77 -6.67 -9.56
CA LEU A 199 -12.35 -5.37 -9.92
C LEU A 199 -11.27 -4.40 -10.43
N CYS A 200 -10.13 -4.34 -9.73
CA CYS A 200 -9.00 -3.51 -10.15
C CYS A 200 -8.40 -4.01 -11.46
N LEU A 201 -8.30 -5.33 -11.64
CA LEU A 201 -7.80 -5.92 -12.87
C LEU A 201 -8.71 -5.61 -14.07
N ALA A 202 -10.03 -5.75 -13.91
CA ALA A 202 -11.01 -5.42 -14.95
C ALA A 202 -10.94 -3.94 -15.34
N PHE A 203 -10.81 -3.03 -14.35
CA PHE A 203 -10.61 -1.61 -14.61
C PHE A 203 -9.30 -1.34 -15.36
N ALA A 204 -8.19 -1.95 -14.92
CA ALA A 204 -6.89 -1.78 -15.55
C ALA A 204 -6.89 -2.28 -17.01
N GLN A 205 -7.53 -3.42 -17.28
CA GLN A 205 -7.66 -3.98 -18.62
C GLN A 205 -8.47 -3.08 -19.56
N GLN A 206 -9.52 -2.44 -19.06
CA GLN A 206 -10.41 -1.62 -19.90
C GLN A 206 -9.86 -0.21 -20.17
N PHE A 207 -9.16 0.39 -19.20
CA PHE A 207 -8.86 1.82 -19.22
C PHE A 207 -7.37 2.17 -19.21
N LEU A 208 -6.47 1.23 -18.94
CA LEU A 208 -5.05 1.53 -18.70
C LEU A 208 -4.10 0.72 -19.60
N PRO A 209 -3.02 1.34 -20.12
CA PRO A 209 -1.94 0.61 -20.76
C PRO A 209 -1.24 -0.35 -19.79
N GLU A 210 -0.84 -1.54 -20.26
CA GLU A 210 -0.23 -2.60 -19.45
C GLU A 210 1.00 -2.13 -18.66
N SER A 211 1.82 -1.26 -19.25
CA SER A 211 3.01 -0.68 -18.61
C SER A 211 2.71 0.12 -17.33
N THR A 212 1.48 0.62 -17.18
CA THR A 212 1.04 1.43 -16.04
C THR A 212 0.33 0.62 -14.95
N TRP A 213 -0.01 -0.65 -15.21
CA TRP A 213 -0.80 -1.47 -14.28
C TRP A 213 -0.13 -1.60 -12.91
N MET A 214 1.20 -1.75 -12.86
CA MET A 214 1.94 -1.83 -11.59
C MET A 214 1.78 -0.56 -10.75
N VAL A 215 1.82 0.61 -11.38
CA VAL A 215 1.65 1.90 -10.70
C VAL A 215 0.22 2.04 -10.19
N PHE A 216 -0.76 1.70 -11.04
CA PHE A 216 -2.17 1.69 -10.66
C PHE A 216 -2.44 0.78 -9.46
N PHE A 217 -1.97 -0.47 -9.47
CA PHE A 217 -2.16 -1.40 -8.35
C PHE A 217 -1.48 -0.92 -7.06
N ASN A 218 -0.32 -0.27 -7.17
CA ASN A 218 0.33 0.35 -6.00
C ASN A 218 -0.52 1.49 -5.41
N VAL A 219 -1.13 2.33 -6.25
CA VAL A 219 -2.02 3.41 -5.80
C VAL A 219 -3.28 2.85 -5.15
N VAL A 220 -3.95 1.88 -5.78
CA VAL A 220 -5.16 1.29 -5.21
C VAL A 220 -4.85 0.54 -3.91
N GLY A 221 -3.77 -0.26 -3.91
CA GLY A 221 -3.28 -0.95 -2.71
C GLY A 221 -2.94 0.03 -1.60
N PHE A 222 -2.35 1.18 -1.94
CA PHE A 222 -2.07 2.26 -1.00
C PHE A 222 -3.35 2.78 -0.34
N ILE A 223 -4.37 3.12 -1.13
CA ILE A 223 -5.67 3.63 -0.65
C ILE A 223 -6.37 2.60 0.24
N ILE A 224 -6.55 1.38 -0.26
CA ILE A 224 -7.24 0.30 0.46
C ILE A 224 -6.51 -0.02 1.78
N GLY A 225 -5.17 -0.16 1.73
CA GLY A 225 -4.38 -0.45 2.93
C GLY A 225 -4.43 0.68 3.96
N THR A 226 -4.39 1.95 3.52
CA THR A 226 -4.55 3.12 4.41
C THR A 226 -5.92 3.11 5.09
N TYR A 227 -6.99 2.85 4.33
CA TYR A 227 -8.34 2.76 4.87
C TYR A 227 -8.47 1.64 5.91
N ILE A 228 -8.01 0.43 5.59
CA ILE A 228 -8.07 -0.72 6.50
C ILE A 228 -7.26 -0.47 7.77
N ASN A 229 -6.05 0.08 7.64
CA ASN A 229 -5.21 0.42 8.80
C ASN A 229 -5.87 1.48 9.67
N THR A 230 -6.47 2.51 9.05
CA THR A 230 -7.20 3.57 9.78
C THR A 230 -8.38 3.01 10.55
N VAL A 231 -9.24 2.21 9.91
CA VAL A 231 -10.42 1.59 10.55
C VAL A 231 -9.99 0.67 11.68
N THR A 232 -8.92 -0.12 11.48
CA THR A 232 -8.40 -1.03 12.51
C THR A 232 -7.87 -0.26 13.71
N LYS A 233 -7.12 0.83 13.50
CA LYS A 233 -6.64 1.72 14.58
C LYS A 233 -7.80 2.38 15.32
N LYS A 234 -8.79 2.93 14.63
CA LYS A 234 -9.98 3.54 15.24
C LYS A 234 -10.73 2.53 16.13
N LYS A 235 -10.96 1.31 15.64
CA LYS A 235 -11.62 0.24 16.43
C LYS A 235 -10.81 -0.13 17.67
N ARG A 236 -9.49 -0.25 17.55
CA ARG A 236 -8.60 -0.52 18.69
C ARG A 236 -8.66 0.60 19.73
N LEU A 237 -8.57 1.86 19.30
CA LEU A 237 -8.65 3.02 20.20
C LEU A 237 -10.01 3.09 20.90
N ALA A 238 -11.11 2.84 20.18
CA ALA A 238 -12.43 2.76 20.77
C ALA A 238 -12.55 1.64 21.82
N ALA A 239 -11.98 0.46 21.55
CA ALA A 239 -11.95 -0.64 22.51
C ALA A 239 -11.11 -0.30 23.75
N LEU A 240 -9.97 0.37 23.58
CA LEU A 240 -9.14 0.83 24.69
C LEU A 240 -9.85 1.88 25.54
N ARG A 241 -10.55 2.83 24.90
CA ARG A 241 -11.41 3.80 25.60
C ARG A 241 -12.52 3.09 26.36
N LYS A 242 -13.23 2.14 25.74
CA LYS A 242 -14.28 1.38 26.41
C LYS A 242 -13.77 0.59 27.62
N LYS A 243 -12.54 0.08 27.59
CA LYS A 243 -11.93 -0.54 28.78
C LYS A 243 -11.60 0.49 29.87
N HIS A 244 -10.94 1.60 29.51
CA HIS A 244 -10.59 2.64 30.47
C HIS A 244 -11.80 3.33 31.11
N PHE A 245 -12.88 3.54 30.35
CA PHE A 245 -14.10 4.21 30.81
C PHE A 245 -15.21 3.23 31.23
N GLY A 246 -15.12 1.95 30.86
CA GLY A 246 -16.13 0.92 31.16
C GLY A 246 -15.81 0.07 32.39
N ASP A 247 -14.54 0.03 32.84
CA ASP A 247 -14.18 -0.47 34.18
C ASP A 247 -14.52 0.57 35.28
N SER A 248 -14.85 1.81 34.90
CA SER A 248 -15.57 2.75 35.76
C SER A 248 -17.06 2.40 35.79
N ARG A 249 -17.42 1.26 36.42
CA ARG A 249 -18.70 1.27 37.15
C ARG A 249 -18.57 2.44 38.14
N PRO A 250 -19.55 3.33 38.29
CA PRO A 250 -19.56 4.15 39.49
C PRO A 250 -19.46 3.15 40.65
N GLY A 251 -18.45 3.30 41.51
CA GLY A 251 -18.47 2.61 42.80
C GLY A 251 -19.85 2.85 43.44
N PRO A 252 -20.31 1.99 44.36
CA PRO A 252 -21.60 2.18 45.02
C PRO A 252 -21.75 3.66 45.36
N MET A 253 -22.81 4.30 44.85
CA MET A 253 -23.08 5.71 45.10
C MET A 253 -22.84 5.97 46.58
N PRO A 254 -22.15 7.06 46.95
CA PRO A 254 -21.98 7.38 48.36
C PRO A 254 -23.36 7.31 49.03
N PRO A 255 -23.48 6.66 50.21
CA PRO A 255 -24.76 6.47 50.87
C PRO A 255 -25.50 7.81 50.93
N ARG A 256 -26.81 7.80 50.68
CA ARG A 256 -27.59 9.03 50.82
C ARG A 256 -27.44 9.52 52.26
N PRO A 257 -27.56 10.83 52.53
CA PRO A 257 -27.52 11.36 53.90
C PRO A 257 -28.48 10.63 54.86
N GLU A 258 -29.51 9.99 54.32
CA GLU A 258 -30.54 9.18 55.01
C GLU A 258 -30.05 7.79 55.45
N ASP A 259 -28.96 7.28 54.85
CA ASP A 259 -28.38 5.96 55.13
C ASP A 259 -27.32 6.01 56.26
N TYR A 260 -27.01 7.19 56.79
CA TYR A 260 -26.13 7.32 57.95
C TYR A 260 -26.91 7.06 59.24
N PRO A 261 -26.43 6.19 60.15
CA PRO A 261 -27.04 6.04 61.45
C PRO A 261 -27.05 7.39 62.18
N PRO A 262 -28.13 7.74 62.90
CA PRO A 262 -28.22 9.01 63.59
C PRO A 262 -27.03 9.18 64.54
N LEU A 263 -26.33 10.30 64.41
CA LEU A 263 -25.25 10.68 65.31
C LEU A 263 -25.79 10.64 66.75
N GLY A 264 -25.26 9.69 67.53
CA GLY A 264 -25.57 9.56 68.94
C GLY A 264 -25.24 10.85 69.71
N PRO A 265 -25.80 11.04 70.91
CA PRO A 265 -25.62 12.27 71.66
C PRO A 265 -24.12 12.57 71.86
N ASN A 266 -23.75 13.82 71.59
CA ASN A 266 -22.38 14.29 71.73
C ASN A 266 -21.93 14.12 73.20
N PRO A 267 -20.73 13.57 73.48
CA PRO A 267 -20.25 13.44 74.84
C PRO A 267 -20.11 14.81 75.49
N GLN A 268 -20.67 14.94 76.70
CA GLN A 268 -20.46 16.12 77.53
C GLN A 268 -19.04 16.05 78.10
N TYR A 269 -18.23 17.08 77.82
CA TYR A 269 -16.99 17.34 78.54
C TYR A 269 -17.29 17.87 79.94
#